data_AF-A0A380GY82-F1
#
_entry.id   AF-A0A380GY82-F1
#
_cell.length_a   1.000
_cell.length_b   1.000
_cell.length_c   1.000
_cell.angle_alpha   90.00
_cell.angle_beta   90.00
_cell.angle_gamma   90.00
#
_symmetry.space_group_name_H-M   'P 1'
#
loop_
_entity.id
_entity.type
_entity.pdbx_description
1 polymer ?
#
loop_
_entity_poly.entity_id
_entity_poly.type
_entity_poly.pdbx_seq_one_letter_code
_entity_poly.pdbx_strand_id
1 'polypeptide(L)'
;MLIDRDVPGKHASYKVGGMLGAQNEFTHDSDLFQLAIESRSMFPQLSESLLNETSIDIQFHNSGLIKIANQESDVASLEHQYHFLTGKDSSVKQLNNEALIHLTQGAVEPSYAAIHIPHDGQINAHNYTNALLESIK
;
A
#
# COMPACT_ATOMS: atom_id res chain seq x y z
N MET A 1 -14.28 -14.84 -22.14
CA MET A 1 -15.52 -15.17 -21.41
C MET A 1 -15.15 -15.32 -19.93
N LEU A 2 -15.53 -14.33 -19.12
CA LEU A 2 -15.39 -14.37 -17.66
C LEU A 2 -16.65 -15.04 -17.11
N ILE A 3 -16.51 -16.13 -16.35
CA ILE A 3 -17.64 -16.78 -15.67
C ILE A 3 -17.51 -16.46 -14.19
N ASP A 4 -18.25 -15.47 -13.73
CA ASP A 4 -18.47 -15.22 -12.31
C ASP A 4 -19.77 -15.93 -11.88
N ARG A 5 -19.75 -16.56 -10.72
CA ARG A 5 -20.89 -17.33 -10.20
C ARG A 5 -21.99 -16.41 -9.67
N ASP A 6 -21.67 -15.13 -9.41
CA ASP A 6 -22.56 -14.08 -8.91
C ASP A 6 -22.31 -12.73 -9.61
N VAL A 7 -23.02 -11.66 -9.21
CA VAL A 7 -22.79 -10.29 -9.70
C VAL A 7 -21.31 -9.90 -9.49
N PRO A 8 -20.60 -9.43 -10.54
CA PRO A 8 -19.20 -9.04 -10.43
C PRO A 8 -18.95 -8.02 -9.30
N GLY A 9 -17.92 -8.24 -8.47
CA GLY A 9 -17.46 -7.26 -7.48
C GLY A 9 -18.11 -7.29 -6.08
N LYS A 10 -18.79 -8.38 -5.68
CA LYS A 10 -19.50 -8.46 -4.38
C LYS A 10 -18.86 -9.32 -3.26
N HIS A 11 -17.61 -9.75 -3.39
CA HIS A 11 -16.88 -10.45 -2.32
C HIS A 11 -15.68 -9.63 -1.79
N ALA A 12 -14.48 -10.18 -1.63
CA ALA A 12 -13.37 -9.51 -0.93
C ALA A 12 -13.07 -8.09 -1.47
N SER A 13 -13.20 -7.88 -2.77
CA SER A 13 -12.94 -6.61 -3.48
C SER A 13 -13.83 -5.42 -3.05
N TYR A 14 -14.96 -5.65 -2.37
CA TYR A 14 -15.86 -4.57 -1.91
C TYR A 14 -15.47 -3.99 -0.54
N LYS A 15 -14.60 -4.67 0.22
CA LYS A 15 -14.24 -4.29 1.62
C LYS A 15 -12.75 -4.14 1.88
N VAL A 16 -11.89 -4.21 0.86
CA VAL A 16 -10.46 -3.95 1.04
C VAL A 16 -10.26 -2.43 1.05
N GLY A 17 -9.52 -1.91 2.02
CA GLY A 17 -9.18 -0.48 2.11
C GLY A 17 -8.33 0.06 0.96
N GLY A 18 -8.04 -0.77 -0.05
CA GLY A 18 -7.31 -0.38 -1.24
C GLY A 18 -5.81 -0.18 -1.04
N MET A 19 -5.27 -0.61 0.09
CA MET A 19 -3.85 -0.43 0.41
C MET A 19 -2.99 -1.31 -0.50
N LEU A 20 -1.98 -0.72 -1.13
CA LEU A 20 -0.88 -1.39 -1.83
C LEU A 20 0.30 -1.52 -0.86
N GLY A 21 0.08 -2.27 0.22
CA GLY A 21 0.99 -2.42 1.36
C GLY A 21 2.12 -3.43 1.14
N ALA A 22 2.68 -3.50 -0.07
CA ALA A 22 3.64 -4.54 -0.45
C ALA A 22 4.89 -4.57 0.45
N GLN A 23 5.28 -3.44 1.05
CA GLN A 23 6.37 -3.38 2.02
C GLN A 23 5.88 -3.46 3.46
N ASN A 24 4.73 -2.88 3.79
CA ASN A 24 4.19 -2.89 5.15
C ASN A 24 3.83 -4.30 5.67
N GLU A 25 3.41 -5.21 4.78
CA GLU A 25 2.90 -6.54 5.16
C GLU A 25 4.01 -7.59 5.42
N PHE A 26 5.26 -7.30 5.05
CA PHE A 26 6.35 -8.27 5.11
C PHE A 26 7.47 -7.87 6.07
N THR A 27 7.99 -8.86 6.79
CA THR A 27 9.09 -8.70 7.76
C THR A 27 10.34 -9.49 7.38
N HIS A 28 10.28 -10.24 6.27
CA HIS A 28 11.37 -11.05 5.74
C HIS A 28 11.22 -11.22 4.22
N ASP A 29 12.33 -11.56 3.56
CA ASP A 29 12.34 -11.81 2.12
C ASP A 29 11.63 -13.13 1.82
N SER A 30 10.77 -13.12 0.80
CA SER A 30 10.04 -14.30 0.33
C SER A 30 9.68 -14.12 -1.14
N ASP A 31 9.41 -15.21 -1.84
CA ASP A 31 8.96 -15.15 -3.23
C ASP A 31 7.71 -14.28 -3.38
N LEU A 32 6.80 -14.33 -2.39
CA LEU A 32 5.61 -13.49 -2.36
C LEU A 32 5.94 -12.00 -2.18
N PHE A 33 6.94 -11.67 -1.35
CA PHE A 33 7.40 -10.29 -1.19
C PHE A 33 7.94 -9.74 -2.51
N GLN A 34 8.77 -10.49 -3.22
CA GLN A 34 9.31 -10.08 -4.53
C GLN A 34 8.18 -9.87 -5.55
N LEU A 35 7.22 -10.80 -5.62
CA LEU A 35 6.04 -10.67 -6.46
C LEU A 35 5.19 -9.44 -6.10
N ALA A 36 5.04 -9.12 -4.81
CA ALA A 36 4.29 -7.96 -4.36
C ALA A 36 4.98 -6.64 -4.75
N ILE A 37 6.31 -6.56 -4.65
CA ILE A 37 7.10 -5.40 -5.09
C ILE A 37 6.97 -5.18 -6.60
N GLU A 38 7.10 -6.25 -7.39
CA GLU A 38 6.92 -6.19 -8.84
C GLU A 38 5.49 -5.81 -9.22
N SER A 39 4.49 -6.42 -8.59
CA SER A 39 3.09 -6.05 -8.83
C SER A 39 2.84 -4.58 -8.53
N ARG A 40 3.42 -4.05 -7.44
CA ARG A 40 3.30 -2.63 -7.06
C ARG A 40 3.93 -1.70 -8.09
N SER A 41 5.10 -2.07 -8.65
CA SER A 41 5.81 -1.25 -9.64
C SER A 41 5.00 -1.03 -10.93
N MET A 42 4.07 -1.94 -11.23
CA MET A 42 3.21 -1.89 -12.41
C MET A 42 1.97 -0.97 -12.25
N PHE A 43 1.57 -0.63 -11.01
CA PHE A 43 0.34 0.12 -10.76
C PHE A 43 0.27 1.53 -11.38
N PRO A 44 1.36 2.33 -11.43
CA PRO A 44 1.32 3.64 -12.08
C PRO A 44 0.90 3.55 -13.55
N GLN A 45 1.54 2.66 -14.32
CA GLN A 45 1.23 2.45 -15.73
C GLN A 45 -0.16 1.83 -15.92
N LEU A 46 -0.54 0.88 -15.05
CA LEU A 46 -1.86 0.26 -15.08
C LEU A 46 -2.98 1.27 -14.81
N SER A 47 -2.78 2.19 -13.87
CA SER A 47 -3.74 3.26 -13.55
C SER A 47 -4.01 4.15 -14.77
N GLU A 48 -2.97 4.56 -15.48
CA GLU A 48 -3.09 5.36 -16.70
C GLU A 48 -3.80 4.58 -17.82
N SER A 49 -3.43 3.31 -17.99
CA SER A 49 -4.00 2.45 -19.03
C SER A 49 -5.50 2.23 -18.82
N LEU A 50 -5.90 1.89 -17.59
CA LEU A 50 -7.31 1.70 -17.22
C LEU A 50 -8.12 2.98 -17.38
N LEU A 51 -7.57 4.13 -16.98
CA LEU A 51 -8.23 5.42 -17.17
C LEU A 51 -8.46 5.72 -18.66
N ASN A 52 -7.45 5.50 -19.50
CA ASN A 52 -7.54 5.75 -20.94
C ASN A 52 -8.54 4.81 -21.64
N GLU A 53 -8.57 3.54 -21.26
CA GLU A 53 -9.43 2.53 -21.88
C GLU A 53 -10.89 2.63 -21.42
N THR A 54 -11.12 2.93 -20.14
CA THR A 54 -12.44 2.77 -19.51
C THR A 54 -13.04 4.08 -19.01
N SER A 55 -12.27 5.17 -19.02
CA SER A 55 -12.62 6.45 -18.38
C SER A 55 -12.88 6.37 -16.88
N ILE A 56 -12.49 5.27 -16.23
CA ILE A 56 -12.62 5.07 -14.77
C ILE A 56 -11.27 5.34 -14.12
N ASP A 57 -11.22 6.35 -13.25
CA ASP A 57 -10.06 6.61 -12.41
C ASP A 57 -10.06 5.67 -11.19
N ILE A 58 -9.02 4.84 -11.10
CA ILE A 58 -8.82 3.92 -9.98
C ILE A 58 -8.28 4.61 -8.72
N GLN A 59 -8.04 5.92 -8.79
CA GLN A 59 -7.58 6.78 -7.70
C GLN A 59 -6.30 6.25 -7.07
N PHE A 60 -5.31 5.96 -7.92
CA PHE A 60 -3.99 5.54 -7.45
C PHE A 60 -3.29 6.70 -6.75
N HIS A 61 -2.94 6.49 -5.49
CA HIS A 61 -2.23 7.44 -4.66
C HIS A 61 -0.97 6.79 -4.08
N ASN A 62 0.19 7.25 -4.53
CA ASN A 62 1.48 6.86 -3.97
C ASN A 62 1.93 7.90 -2.92
N SER A 63 1.20 7.98 -1.81
CA SER A 63 1.47 8.95 -0.73
C SER A 63 2.40 8.42 0.35
N GLY A 64 2.88 7.18 0.22
CA GLY A 64 3.60 6.49 1.28
C GLY A 64 2.67 5.98 2.38
N LEU A 65 3.28 5.25 3.31
CA LEU A 65 2.66 4.72 4.51
C LEU A 65 3.51 5.06 5.73
N ILE A 66 2.87 5.44 6.83
CA ILE A 66 3.53 5.59 8.12
C ILE A 66 3.07 4.45 9.03
N LYS A 67 4.02 3.70 9.58
CA LYS A 67 3.77 2.65 10.56
C LYS A 67 4.29 3.09 11.91
N ILE A 68 3.46 2.98 12.93
CA ILE A 68 3.74 3.44 14.30
C ILE A 68 3.68 2.29 15.30
N ALA A 69 4.57 2.32 16.29
CA ALA A 69 4.53 1.46 17.47
C ALA A 69 3.88 2.25 18.61
N ASN A 70 2.62 1.93 18.91
CA ASN A 70 1.85 2.59 19.98
C ASN A 70 2.16 2.02 21.38
N GLN A 71 2.88 0.90 21.44
CA GLN A 71 3.33 0.29 22.69
C GLN A 71 4.82 -0.01 22.61
N GLU A 72 5.50 0.03 23.75
CA GLU A 72 6.93 -0.28 23.84
C GLU A 72 7.26 -1.71 23.35
N SER A 73 6.35 -2.66 23.58
CA SER A 73 6.50 -4.05 23.12
C SER A 73 6.55 -4.18 21.59
N ASP A 74 5.98 -3.23 20.85
CA ASP A 74 5.90 -3.27 19.39
C ASP A 74 7.16 -2.70 18.73
N VAL A 75 7.99 -1.97 19.49
CA VAL A 75 9.19 -1.28 18.98
C VAL A 75 10.17 -2.27 18.35
N ALA A 76 10.47 -3.38 19.04
CA ALA A 76 11.42 -4.38 18.55
C ALA A 76 10.97 -5.01 17.21
N SER A 77 9.67 -5.24 17.05
CA SER A 77 9.09 -5.75 15.80
C SER A 77 9.20 -4.72 14.67
N LEU A 78 8.93 -3.45 14.98
CA LEU A 78 9.03 -2.35 14.03
C LEU A 78 10.48 -2.10 13.59
N GLU A 79 11.44 -2.17 14.52
CA GLU A 79 12.87 -2.04 14.23
C GLU A 79 13.39 -3.20 13.37
N HIS A 80 12.98 -4.43 13.68
CA HIS A 80 13.31 -5.58 12.83
C HIS A 80 12.80 -5.38 11.40
N GLN A 81 11.54 -4.95 11.26
CA GLN A 81 10.97 -4.65 9.94
C GLN A 81 11.70 -3.49 9.25
N TYR A 82 12.06 -2.44 9.97
CA TYR A 82 12.84 -1.32 9.45
C TYR A 82 14.18 -1.78 8.87
N HIS A 83 14.94 -2.59 9.61
CA HIS A 83 16.21 -3.11 9.15
C HIS A 83 16.07 -4.00 7.91
N PHE A 84 15.04 -4.83 7.87
CA PHE A 84 14.73 -5.64 6.69
C PHE A 84 14.41 -4.75 5.48
N LEU A 85 13.50 -3.79 5.63
CA LEU A 85 13.04 -2.94 4.54
C LEU A 85 14.15 -2.00 4.04
N THR A 86 14.93 -1.38 4.92
CA THR A 86 16.05 -0.50 4.53
C THR A 86 17.17 -1.24 3.82
N GLY A 87 17.36 -2.53 4.09
CA GLY A 87 18.28 -3.38 3.35
C GLY A 87 17.86 -3.62 1.88
N LYS A 88 16.58 -3.41 1.55
CA LYS A 88 16.02 -3.56 0.20
C LYS A 88 15.71 -2.22 -0.48
N ASP A 89 15.31 -1.24 0.32
CA ASP A 89 14.85 0.06 -0.13
C ASP A 89 15.37 1.16 0.82
N SER A 90 16.40 1.87 0.37
CA SER A 90 17.05 2.94 1.14
C SER A 90 16.16 4.18 1.36
N SER A 91 14.99 4.24 0.72
CA SER A 91 14.05 5.36 0.90
C SER A 91 13.21 5.24 2.17
N VAL A 92 13.16 4.04 2.77
CA VAL A 92 12.46 3.80 4.05
C VAL A 92 13.23 4.50 5.17
N LYS A 93 12.52 5.25 6.01
CA LYS A 93 13.14 6.08 7.07
C LYS A 93 12.47 5.85 8.41
N GLN A 94 13.26 5.83 9.47
CA GLN A 94 12.73 6.05 10.81
C GLN A 94 12.30 7.50 10.97
N LEU A 95 11.16 7.71 11.63
CA LEU A 95 10.63 9.02 11.96
C LEU A 95 10.81 9.26 13.47
N ASN A 96 11.36 10.41 13.80
CA ASN A 96 11.26 10.94 15.17
C ASN A 96 9.89 11.64 15.35
N ASN A 97 9.56 12.02 16.58
CA ASN A 97 8.28 12.65 16.89
C ASN A 97 8.03 13.94 16.09
N GLU A 98 9.06 14.75 15.87
CA GLU A 98 8.95 15.98 15.08
C GLU A 98 8.61 15.69 13.61
N ALA A 99 9.30 14.74 12.99
CA ALA A 99 9.06 14.34 11.60
C ALA A 99 7.68 13.67 11.44
N LEU A 100 7.25 12.88 12.43
CA LEU A 100 5.92 12.28 12.46
C LEU A 100 4.84 13.37 12.46
N ILE A 101 4.91 14.31 13.42
CA ILE A 101 3.95 15.43 13.52
C ILE A 101 3.93 16.25 12.22
N HIS A 102 5.10 16.53 11.64
CA HIS A 102 5.19 17.29 10.40
C HIS A 102 4.53 16.56 9.22
N LEU A 103 4.81 15.26 9.05
CA LEU A 103 4.23 14.46 7.97
C LEU A 103 2.72 14.24 8.13
N THR A 104 2.24 14.09 9.36
CA THR A 104 0.81 13.87 9.63
C THR A 104 0.04 15.16 9.88
N GLN A 105 0.68 16.33 9.72
CA GLN A 105 0.10 17.65 10.03
C GLN A 105 -0.51 17.71 11.46
N GLY A 106 0.14 17.03 12.42
CA GLY A 106 -0.32 16.94 13.81
C GLY A 106 -1.49 15.98 14.08
N ALA A 107 -1.92 15.18 13.10
CA ALA A 107 -3.01 14.22 13.29
C ALA A 107 -2.62 12.99 14.13
N VAL A 108 -1.32 12.72 14.32
CA VAL A 108 -0.80 11.57 15.05
C VAL A 108 0.05 12.05 16.22
N GLU A 109 -0.25 11.52 17.40
CA GLU A 109 0.51 11.78 18.62
C GLU A 109 1.91 11.14 18.58
N PRO A 110 2.88 11.67 19.34
CA PRO A 110 4.16 11.02 19.57
C PRO A 110 4.01 9.55 19.94
N SER A 111 4.82 8.69 19.34
CA SER A 111 4.78 7.23 19.53
C SER A 111 6.15 6.71 19.97
N TYR A 112 6.24 5.44 20.36
CA TYR A 112 7.50 4.86 20.83
C TYR A 112 8.50 4.69 19.68
N ALA A 113 8.01 4.40 18.48
CA ALA A 113 8.80 4.36 17.25
C ALA A 113 7.88 4.51 16.04
N ALA A 114 8.39 5.10 14.96
CA ALA A 114 7.66 5.22 13.70
C ALA A 114 8.60 5.04 12.50
N ILE A 115 8.08 4.48 11.42
CA ILE A 115 8.78 4.38 10.13
C ILE A 115 7.90 4.89 9.00
N HIS A 116 8.54 5.47 8.00
CA HIS A 116 7.94 5.93 6.76
C HIS A 116 8.37 5.04 5.60
N ILE A 117 7.38 4.50 4.89
CA ILE A 117 7.52 3.62 3.73
C ILE A 117 6.97 4.38 2.52
N PRO A 118 7.80 5.12 1.77
CA PRO A 118 7.33 6.12 0.81
C PRO A 118 6.69 5.51 -0.45
N HIS A 119 6.99 4.26 -0.76
CA HIS A 119 6.53 3.60 -1.98
C HIS A 119 5.26 2.77 -1.79
N ASP A 120 4.80 2.57 -0.56
CA ASP A 120 3.49 1.98 -0.34
C ASP A 120 2.42 3.02 -0.68
N GLY A 121 1.36 2.56 -1.33
CA GLY A 121 0.32 3.43 -1.85
C GLY A 121 -1.06 2.88 -1.57
N GLN A 122 -2.05 3.44 -2.24
CA GLN A 122 -3.41 2.98 -2.19
C GLN A 122 -4.12 3.21 -3.53
N ILE A 123 -5.18 2.46 -3.75
CA ILE A 123 -6.13 2.61 -4.86
C ILE A 123 -7.55 2.60 -4.30
N ASN A 124 -8.52 3.04 -5.08
CA ASN A 124 -9.91 2.74 -4.80
C ASN A 124 -10.24 1.33 -5.34
N ALA A 125 -10.32 0.34 -4.44
CA ALA A 125 -10.56 -1.05 -4.80
C ALA A 125 -11.86 -1.27 -5.59
N HIS A 126 -12.90 -0.47 -5.32
CA HIS A 126 -14.16 -0.52 -6.05
C HIS A 126 -13.98 -0.03 -7.49
N ASN A 127 -13.38 1.15 -7.68
CA ASN A 127 -13.12 1.69 -9.01
C ASN A 127 -12.17 0.80 -9.81
N TYR A 128 -11.14 0.25 -9.17
CA TYR A 128 -10.22 -0.70 -9.81
C TYR A 128 -10.94 -1.95 -10.33
N THR A 129 -11.82 -2.54 -9.51
CA THR A 129 -12.61 -3.69 -9.94
C THR A 129 -13.52 -3.35 -11.12
N ASN A 130 -14.19 -2.19 -11.08
CA ASN A 130 -15.05 -1.75 -12.17
C ASN A 130 -14.27 -1.46 -13.47
N ALA A 131 -13.10 -0.81 -13.36
CA ALA A 131 -12.23 -0.54 -14.50
C ALA A 131 -11.76 -1.84 -15.16
N LEU A 132 -11.32 -2.83 -14.39
CA LEU A 132 -10.93 -4.13 -14.93
C LEU A 132 -12.10 -4.86 -15.62
N LEU A 133 -13.32 -4.73 -15.10
CA LEU A 133 -14.51 -5.32 -15.72
C LEU A 133 -14.93 -4.61 -17.01
N GLU A 134 -14.65 -3.31 -17.12
CA GLU A 134 -14.93 -2.54 -18.32
C GLU A 134 -13.88 -2.79 -19.41
N SER A 135 -12.59 -2.95 -19.07
CA SER A 135 -11.52 -3.13 -20.06
C SER A 135 -11.54 -4.49 -20.78
N ILE A 136 -12.32 -5.44 -20.26
CA ILE A 136 -12.51 -6.78 -20.86
C ILE A 136 -13.74 -6.88 -21.77
N LYS A 137 -14.50 -5.80 -21.95
CA LYS A 137 -15.66 -5.72 -22.85
C LYS A 137 -15.25 -5.40 -24.28
#